data_AF-A0A811SLC0-F1
#
_entry.id   AF-A0A811SLC0-F1
#
_cell.length_a   1.000
_cell.length_b   1.000
_cell.length_c   1.000
_cell.angle_alpha   90.00
_cell.angle_beta   90.00
_cell.angle_gamma   90.00
#
_symmetry.space_group_name_H-M   'P 1'
#
loop_
_entity.id
_entity.type
_entity.pdbx_description
1 polymer ?
#
loop_
_entity_poly.entity_id
_entity_poly.type
_entity_poly.pdbx_seq_one_letter_code
_entity_poly.pdbx_strand_id
1 'polypeptide(L)'
;MAMLLVLPLLLLVLPLVAPYLPWQHCGSSGNDTAGSKYQANLQLLSTSLPSNASSSPALFTKASAGAVPDQVFALALCRGNTNASSCLRLHDARLP
;
A
#
# COMPACT_ATOMS: atom_id res chain seq x y z
N MET A 1 39.67 3.56 -20.34
CA MET A 1 39.29 4.79 -19.58
C MET A 1 37.79 4.96 -19.42
N ALA A 2 36.95 4.72 -20.43
CA ALA A 2 35.49 4.81 -20.28
C ALA A 2 34.91 3.93 -19.14
N MET A 3 35.41 2.69 -18.97
CA MET A 3 34.96 1.77 -17.91
C MET A 3 35.23 2.27 -16.47
N LEU A 4 36.27 3.10 -16.24
CA LEU A 4 36.56 3.67 -14.92
C LEU A 4 35.58 4.79 -14.52
N LEU A 5 34.91 5.41 -15.49
CA LEU A 5 33.91 6.46 -15.26
C LEU A 5 32.49 5.90 -15.19
N VAL A 6 32.22 4.77 -15.84
CA VAL A 6 30.89 4.14 -15.87
C VAL A 6 30.51 3.54 -14.52
N LEU A 7 31.44 2.87 -13.83
CA LEU A 7 31.16 2.25 -12.53
C LEU A 7 30.78 3.25 -11.41
N PRO A 8 31.52 4.36 -11.19
CA PRO A 8 31.12 5.36 -10.21
C PRO A 8 29.85 6.10 -10.63
N LEU A 9 29.62 6.33 -11.93
CA LEU A 9 28.39 6.93 -12.42
C LEU A 9 27.17 6.02 -12.19
N LEU A 10 27.33 4.69 -12.39
CA LEU A 10 26.30 3.70 -12.12
C LEU A 10 25.95 3.66 -10.63
N LEU A 11 26.96 3.63 -9.75
CA LEU A 11 26.77 3.71 -8.30
C LEU A 11 26.06 5.00 -7.86
N LEU A 12 26.29 6.12 -8.58
CA LEU A 12 25.64 7.40 -8.31
C LEU A 12 24.16 7.41 -8.71
N VAL A 13 23.74 6.64 -9.73
CA VAL A 13 22.33 6.58 -10.17
C VAL A 13 21.49 5.48 -9.51
N LEU A 14 22.10 4.49 -8.86
CA LEU A 14 21.37 3.45 -8.12
C LEU A 14 20.36 3.96 -7.06
N PRO A 15 20.60 5.07 -6.31
CA PRO A 15 19.63 5.58 -5.34
C PRO A 15 18.42 6.26 -6.01
N LEU A 16 18.56 6.73 -7.25
CA LEU A 16 17.50 7.43 -8.00
C LEU A 16 16.41 6.47 -8.53
N VAL A 17 16.69 5.16 -8.54
CA VAL A 17 15.71 4.12 -8.88
C VAL A 17 15.00 3.53 -7.66
N ALA A 18 15.14 4.17 -6.48
CA ALA A 18 14.33 3.80 -5.33
C ALA A 18 12.85 3.87 -5.72
N PRO A 19 12.05 2.81 -5.46
CA PRO A 19 10.63 2.86 -5.71
C PRO A 19 10.07 4.02 -4.88
N TYR A 20 9.44 4.97 -5.57
CA TYR A 20 8.73 6.08 -4.97
C TYR A 20 7.76 5.48 -3.94
N LEU A 21 8.10 5.59 -2.66
CA LEU A 21 7.17 5.27 -1.58
C LEU A 21 6.01 6.24 -1.76
N PRO A 22 4.79 5.74 -2.01
CA PRO A 22 3.64 6.63 -2.12
C PRO A 22 3.53 7.41 -0.82
N TRP A 23 3.53 8.74 -0.93
CA TRP A 23 3.39 9.64 0.21
C TRP A 23 2.18 9.22 1.05
N GLN A 24 2.40 8.98 2.33
CA GLN A 24 1.30 8.71 3.26
C GLN A 24 0.57 10.03 3.52
N HIS A 25 -0.74 10.03 3.31
CA HIS A 25 -1.58 11.18 3.64
C HIS A 25 -2.52 10.78 4.77
N CYS A 26 -2.20 11.24 5.98
CA CYS A 26 -3.03 11.02 7.16
C CYS A 26 -3.97 12.22 7.35
N GLY A 27 -5.23 11.95 7.67
CA GLY A 27 -6.20 13.00 7.99
C GLY A 27 -5.84 13.75 9.29
N SER A 28 -6.49 14.89 9.51
CA SER A 28 -6.30 15.71 10.73
C SER A 28 -7.25 15.33 11.88
N SER A 29 -7.99 14.22 11.75
CA SER A 29 -9.00 13.76 12.71
C SER A 29 -8.42 13.14 14.00
N GLY A 30 -7.09 13.08 14.13
CA GLY A 30 -6.41 12.42 15.23
C GLY A 30 -6.23 10.91 15.02
N ASN A 31 -5.69 10.24 16.03
CA ASN A 31 -5.47 8.80 16.03
C ASN A 31 -6.68 8.05 16.58
N ASP A 32 -6.87 6.82 16.11
CA ASP A 32 -7.89 5.93 16.61
C ASP A 32 -7.61 5.52 18.06
N THR A 33 -8.68 5.27 18.82
CA THR A 33 -8.55 4.74 20.18
C THR A 33 -8.24 3.24 20.12
N ALA A 34 -7.23 2.81 20.88
CA ALA A 34 -6.85 1.40 20.96
C ALA A 34 -8.02 0.54 21.48
N GLY A 35 -8.32 -0.57 20.78
CA GLY A 35 -9.44 -1.46 21.09
C GLY A 35 -10.82 -0.97 20.64
N SER A 36 -10.89 0.16 19.91
CA SER A 36 -12.16 0.64 19.36
C SER A 36 -12.70 -0.26 18.25
N LYS A 37 -14.02 -0.20 18.04
CA LYS A 37 -14.66 -0.87 16.90
C LYS A 37 -14.16 -0.30 15.57
N TYR A 38 -13.93 1.01 15.49
CA TYR A 38 -13.29 1.64 14.34
C TYR A 38 -11.93 1.00 14.01
N GLN A 39 -11.05 0.84 15.00
CA GLN A 39 -9.75 0.17 14.79
C GLN A 39 -9.91 -1.27 14.30
N ALA A 40 -10.84 -2.03 14.87
CA ALA A 40 -11.12 -3.40 14.43
C ALA A 40 -11.62 -3.44 12.97
N ASN A 41 -12.50 -2.52 12.59
CA ASN A 41 -13.02 -2.39 11.22
C ASN A 41 -11.91 -1.99 10.24
N LEU A 42 -11.03 -1.07 10.63
CA LEU A 42 -9.86 -0.67 9.84
C LEU A 42 -8.93 -1.86 9.61
N GLN A 43 -8.62 -2.63 10.66
CA GLN A 43 -7.78 -3.82 10.58
C GLN A 43 -8.40 -4.92 9.70
N LEU A 44 -9.71 -5.11 9.78
CA LEU A 44 -10.44 -6.05 8.92
C LEU A 44 -10.29 -5.68 7.44
N LEU A 45 -10.46 -4.41 7.10
CA LEU A 45 -10.32 -3.96 5.72
C LEU A 45 -8.86 -3.97 5.26
N SER A 46 -7.91 -3.55 6.08
CA SER A 46 -6.49 -3.54 5.72
C SER A 46 -5.94 -4.94 5.44
N THR A 47 -6.47 -5.97 6.10
CA THR A 47 -6.03 -7.37 5.91
C THR A 47 -6.70 -8.05 4.72
N SER A 48 -7.93 -7.67 4.38
CA SER A 48 -8.72 -8.34 3.32
C SER A 48 -8.59 -7.67 1.95
N LEU A 49 -8.42 -6.35 1.90
CA LEU A 49 -8.34 -5.61 0.64
C LEU A 49 -7.18 -6.03 -0.29
N PRO A 50 -5.95 -6.30 0.19
CA PRO A 50 -4.88 -6.79 -0.70
C PRO A 50 -5.23 -8.05 -1.50
N SER A 51 -5.80 -9.06 -0.84
CA SER A 51 -6.19 -10.31 -1.50
C SER A 51 -7.41 -10.12 -2.41
N ASN A 52 -8.36 -9.28 -2.01
CA ASN A 52 -9.51 -8.93 -2.82
C ASN A 52 -9.11 -8.14 -4.08
N ALA A 53 -8.13 -7.23 -3.98
CA ALA A 53 -7.60 -6.49 -5.12
C ALA A 53 -6.86 -7.43 -6.08
N SER A 54 -5.96 -8.28 -5.56
CA SER A 54 -5.17 -9.18 -6.40
C SER A 54 -6.00 -10.25 -7.12
N SER A 55 -7.13 -10.65 -6.53
CA SER A 55 -8.06 -11.64 -7.11
C SER A 55 -9.07 -11.02 -8.09
N SER A 56 -9.17 -9.69 -8.11
CA SER A 56 -10.08 -8.96 -9.01
C SER A 56 -9.48 -8.87 -10.42
N PRO A 57 -10.27 -9.12 -11.49
CA PRO A 57 -9.81 -8.90 -12.87
C PRO A 57 -9.34 -7.47 -13.14
N ALA A 58 -9.92 -6.50 -12.44
CA ALA A 58 -9.58 -5.09 -12.54
C ALA A 58 -8.39 -4.69 -11.65
N LEU A 59 -7.85 -5.62 -10.85
CA LEU A 59 -6.81 -5.36 -9.87
C LEU A 59 -7.16 -4.21 -8.91
N PHE A 60 -8.44 -4.13 -8.58
CA PHE A 60 -9.06 -3.06 -7.81
C PHE A 60 -10.23 -3.60 -7.00
N THR A 61 -10.43 -3.06 -5.81
CA THR A 61 -11.61 -3.35 -4.98
C THR A 61 -11.94 -2.18 -4.06
N LYS A 62 -13.20 -2.15 -3.59
CA LYS A 62 -13.71 -1.23 -2.57
C LYS A 62 -14.45 -2.04 -1.51
N ALA A 63 -14.38 -1.61 -0.26
CA ALA A 63 -15.09 -2.25 0.84
C ALA A 63 -15.45 -1.25 1.94
N SER A 64 -16.40 -1.65 2.77
CA SER A 64 -16.77 -0.94 3.99
C SER A 64 -17.00 -1.92 5.13
N ALA A 65 -16.70 -1.50 6.36
CA ALA A 65 -16.92 -2.29 7.57
C ALA A 65 -17.52 -1.42 8.68
N GLY A 66 -18.34 -2.04 9.53
CA GLY A 66 -19.00 -1.36 10.64
C GLY A 66 -20.22 -0.53 10.27
N ALA A 67 -20.71 0.21 11.27
CA ALA A 67 -21.83 1.14 11.18
C ALA A 67 -21.47 2.41 11.97
N VAL A 68 -22.15 3.52 11.71
CA VAL A 68 -21.93 4.81 12.39
C VAL A 68 -22.00 4.61 13.91
N PRO A 69 -21.03 5.11 14.70
CA PRO A 69 -19.93 6.01 14.32
C PRO A 69 -18.63 5.30 13.85
N ASP A 70 -18.55 3.98 13.92
CA ASP A 70 -17.33 3.20 13.69
C ASP A 70 -17.16 2.71 12.22
N GLN A 71 -17.91 3.30 11.28
CA GLN A 71 -17.89 2.87 9.88
C GLN A 71 -16.59 3.29 9.18
N VAL A 72 -15.98 2.34 8.48
CA VAL A 72 -14.77 2.57 7.66
C VAL A 72 -15.11 2.31 6.20
N PHE A 73 -14.65 3.19 5.32
CA PHE A 73 -14.65 2.98 3.87
C PHE A 73 -13.21 2.90 3.38
N ALA A 74 -12.91 1.94 2.51
CA ALA A 74 -11.57 1.75 1.98
C ALA A 74 -11.59 1.19 0.56
N LEU A 75 -10.49 1.40 -0.15
CA LEU A 75 -10.24 0.86 -1.49
C LEU A 75 -8.80 0.38 -1.57
N ALA A 76 -8.55 -0.56 -2.48
CA ALA A 76 -7.21 -1.00 -2.85
C ALA A 76 -7.10 -1.08 -4.36
N LEU A 77 -5.97 -0.58 -4.87
CA LEU A 77 -5.65 -0.55 -6.30
C LEU A 77 -4.23 -1.07 -6.48
N CYS A 78 -4.07 -2.12 -7.27
CA CYS A 78 -2.75 -2.57 -7.68
C CYS A 78 -2.19 -1.63 -8.75
N ARG A 79 -0.86 -1.57 -8.86
CA ARG A 79 -0.18 -0.84 -9.93
C ARG A 79 -0.57 -1.42 -11.31
N GLY A 80 -0.95 -0.57 -12.26
CA GLY A 80 -1.13 -0.97 -13.65
C GLY A 80 0.16 -1.60 -14.21
N ASN A 81 0.05 -2.75 -14.87
CA ASN A 81 1.15 -3.63 -15.31
C ASN A 81 1.75 -4.57 -14.26
N THR A 82 1.10 -4.75 -13.11
CA THR A 82 1.45 -5.84 -12.17
C THR A 82 0.54 -7.06 -12.38
N ASN A 83 1.01 -8.26 -12.03
CA ASN A 83 0.16 -9.45 -11.99
C ASN A 83 -0.42 -9.66 -10.58
N ALA A 84 -1.42 -10.55 -10.46
CA ALA A 84 -2.08 -10.84 -9.18
C ALA A 84 -1.08 -11.18 -8.05
N SER A 85 -0.10 -12.04 -8.33
CA SER A 85 0.89 -12.48 -7.34
C SER A 85 1.79 -11.35 -6.85
N SER A 86 2.14 -10.41 -7.72
CA SER A 86 2.94 -9.24 -7.40
C SER A 86 2.11 -8.17 -6.70
N CYS A 87 0.80 -8.06 -7.02
CA CYS A 87 -0.10 -7.19 -6.27
C CYS A 87 -0.24 -7.63 -4.81
N LEU A 88 -0.42 -8.93 -4.57
CA LEU A 88 -0.58 -9.47 -3.22
C LEU A 88 0.67 -9.23 -2.35
N ARG A 89 1.87 -9.42 -2.92
CA ARG A 89 3.14 -9.35 -2.17
C ARG A 89 3.56 -7.95 -1.72
N LEU A 90 3.08 -6.88 -2.37
CA LEU A 90 3.49 -5.51 -2.02
C LEU A 90 2.89 -5.02 -0.68
N HIS A 91 1.94 -5.75 -0.10
CA HIS A 91 1.26 -5.33 1.12
C HIS A 91 1.87 -5.88 2.43
N ASP A 92 2.85 -6.79 2.35
CA ASP A 92 3.59 -7.30 3.51
C ASP A 92 4.68 -6.33 4.01
N ALA A 93 4.90 -5.22 3.30
CA ALA A 93 5.63 -4.07 3.82
C ALA A 93 4.72 -3.35 4.84
N ARG A 94 4.64 -3.96 6.02
CA ARG A 94 3.99 -3.44 7.21
C ARG A 94 4.28 -1.95 7.33
N LEU A 95 3.22 -1.14 7.28
CA LEU A 95 3.22 0.17 7.92
C LEU A 95 3.78 -0.03 9.35
N PRO A 96 4.87 0.65 9.75
CA PRO A 96 5.18 0.78 11.17
C PRO A 96 4.00 1.37 11.93
#